data_AF-A0A673HRJ5-F1
#
_entry.id   AF-A0A673HRJ5-F1
#
_cell.length_a   1.000
_cell.length_b   1.000
_cell.length_c   1.000
_cell.angle_alpha   90.00
_cell.angle_beta   90.00
_cell.angle_gamma   90.00
#
_symmetry.space_group_name_H-M   'P 1'
#
loop_
_entity.id
_entity.type
_entity.pdbx_description
1 polymer ?
#
loop_
_entity_poly.entity_id
_entity_poly.type
_entity_poly.pdbx_seq_one_letter_code
_entity_poly.pdbx_strand_id
1 'polypeptide(L)'
;EYNEILLNVIETAALGRPFQLGMLYDCRKDALIPGITLWDKEQLQQSIRAHPQINTGLSVTASDSIEEKSHLLNIDGCLKLSLLSGLVNVSGAAKYLSDTKKSFKQQRLTLHYHSTTRFEALTMNHLASGNIAHYEVFDNDTATHVVTAVLYGANACFVFDREVSSDENKSTVEGEVKAAFEKLKGISIGAQIDMSMNENQKTAIQKFSCTFYGDFQLPSNPASFEDALRVFADLPKLLGDNKELAVPLRVWLYPLDKLHSSAAKLQKEIHTSLIRNLESVIESLNITEMKCSDLLKDAPSLAFAGFRNKIMHMKQNCSAYKLSLMKKLGSLFDLEQWFKEKETESLTIKSLLRQLNDTGAKVEENLDEILMDLDVENVVSYTFPSFEWPDVLLSKQKAFLSLSAQDNNDGNAPDPEQNTVFTPNVKMTMRRNLTIFKNLIKSNTCKSTKFIVASKEMKNLPVSCILLYENGSEEATCFTPPLKPSCPVIEQITSDRVVLKVSSSCPATEKLSLLYKMKEVKGWKYQSVLQGQSTVTLTDLRPDTEYEVKCAAVGKLDYSVDSDVIRVTTHPVAKYQTINLLQ
;
A
#
# COMPACT_ATOMS: atom_id res chain seq x y z
N GLU A 1 27.32 -0.48 20.73
CA GLU A 1 26.25 -1.27 20.09
C GLU A 1 24.84 -0.68 20.27
N TYR A 2 24.37 -0.30 21.48
CA TYR A 2 23.03 0.34 21.63
C TYR A 2 22.87 1.68 20.88
N ASN A 3 23.93 2.49 20.79
CA ASN A 3 23.88 3.80 20.13
C ASN A 3 23.80 3.74 18.58
N GLU A 4 24.01 2.58 17.95
CA GLU A 4 23.85 2.42 16.49
C GLU A 4 22.40 2.14 16.08
N ILE A 5 21.53 1.75 17.04
CA ILE A 5 20.10 1.45 16.82
C ILE A 5 19.31 2.73 16.46
N LEU A 6 19.81 3.92 16.77
CA LEU A 6 19.03 5.18 16.74
C LEU A 6 19.34 6.10 15.55
N LEU A 7 20.26 5.72 14.65
CA LEU A 7 20.55 6.52 13.44
C LEU A 7 19.49 6.26 12.36
N ASN A 8 18.61 7.24 12.12
CA ASN A 8 17.50 7.23 11.14
C ASN A 8 16.31 6.30 11.46
N VAL A 9 15.95 6.17 12.73
CA VAL A 9 14.78 5.42 13.18
C VAL A 9 13.67 6.38 13.60
N ILE A 10 12.43 6.08 13.21
CA ILE A 10 11.26 6.85 13.64
C ILE A 10 10.79 6.28 14.97
N GLU A 11 10.69 7.15 15.97
CA GLU A 11 10.12 6.83 17.27
C GLU A 11 8.67 7.34 17.33
N THR A 12 7.70 6.47 17.64
CA THR A 12 6.28 6.85 17.60
C THR A 12 5.46 6.19 18.72
N ALA A 13 4.39 6.85 19.16
CA ALA A 13 3.52 6.35 20.22
C ALA A 13 2.61 5.22 19.72
N ALA A 14 2.43 4.17 20.52
CA ALA A 14 1.62 3.00 20.12
C ALA A 14 0.11 3.29 20.15
N LEU A 15 -0.36 4.11 21.09
CA LEU A 15 -1.76 4.56 21.22
C LEU A 15 -2.79 3.41 21.30
N GLY A 16 -2.42 2.31 21.96
CA GLY A 16 -3.27 1.13 22.11
C GLY A 16 -3.36 0.27 20.84
N ARG A 17 -2.53 0.52 19.82
CA ARG A 17 -2.39 -0.34 18.65
C ARG A 17 -1.53 -1.57 19.01
N PRO A 18 -1.84 -2.77 18.48
CA PRO A 18 -1.20 -4.02 18.90
C PRO A 18 0.16 -4.23 18.22
N PHE A 19 1.12 -3.37 18.49
CA PHE A 19 2.49 -3.48 17.97
C PHE A 19 3.21 -4.72 18.49
N GLN A 20 3.97 -5.37 17.61
CA GLN A 20 4.87 -6.47 17.93
C GLN A 20 6.18 -6.29 17.16
N LEU A 21 7.28 -6.82 17.70
CA LEU A 21 8.56 -6.85 17.00
C LEU A 21 8.43 -7.58 15.66
N GLY A 22 9.11 -7.08 14.64
CA GLY A 22 9.09 -7.65 13.28
C GLY A 22 7.83 -7.35 12.48
N MET A 23 6.80 -6.71 13.06
CA MET A 23 5.66 -6.22 12.29
C MET A 23 6.09 -5.15 11.29
N LEU A 24 5.51 -5.21 10.11
CA LEU A 24 5.68 -4.18 9.10
C LEU A 24 4.75 -3.01 9.35
N TYR A 25 5.21 -1.82 8.99
CA TYR A 25 4.50 -0.56 9.21
C TYR A 25 4.60 0.33 7.97
N ASP A 26 3.49 0.95 7.59
CA ASP A 26 3.46 1.96 6.55
C ASP A 26 3.28 3.36 7.15
N CYS A 27 4.39 4.08 7.32
CA CYS A 27 4.41 5.46 7.80
C CYS A 27 3.63 6.44 6.90
N ARG A 28 3.34 6.09 5.64
CA ARG A 28 2.52 6.94 4.74
C ARG A 28 1.05 6.96 5.15
N LYS A 29 0.59 5.94 5.86
CA LYS A 29 -0.81 5.74 6.26
C LYS A 29 -0.99 5.59 7.77
N ASP A 30 0.11 5.68 8.52
CA ASP A 30 0.21 5.32 9.93
C ASP A 30 -0.42 3.93 10.26
N ALA A 31 -0.23 2.96 9.37
CA ALA A 31 -0.90 1.67 9.40
C ALA A 31 0.04 0.48 9.70
N LEU A 32 -0.42 -0.42 10.58
CA LEU A 32 0.19 -1.73 10.80
C LEU A 32 -0.17 -2.69 9.67
N ILE A 33 0.80 -3.47 9.20
CA ILE A 33 0.60 -4.50 8.17
C ILE A 33 0.71 -5.88 8.83
N PRO A 34 -0.42 -6.49 9.24
CA PRO A 34 -0.41 -7.78 9.92
C PRO A 34 -0.14 -8.93 8.93
N GLY A 35 0.43 -10.03 9.45
CA GLY A 35 0.55 -11.30 8.72
C GLY A 35 1.71 -11.39 7.72
N ILE A 36 2.41 -10.29 7.45
CA ILE A 36 3.61 -10.27 6.59
C ILE A 36 4.80 -9.90 7.47
N THR A 37 5.90 -10.65 7.36
CA THR A 37 7.11 -10.47 8.18
C THR A 37 8.37 -10.65 7.33
N LEU A 38 9.50 -10.09 7.78
CA LEU A 38 10.81 -10.26 7.13
C LEU A 38 11.51 -11.56 7.52
N TRP A 39 11.16 -12.11 8.69
CA TRP A 39 11.84 -13.24 9.32
C TRP A 39 10.85 -14.32 9.69
N ASP A 40 11.29 -15.57 9.64
CA ASP A 40 10.56 -16.67 10.24
C ASP A 40 10.43 -16.46 11.76
N LYS A 41 9.38 -17.03 12.34
CA LYS A 41 9.06 -16.86 13.76
C LYS A 41 10.23 -17.28 14.66
N GLU A 42 10.89 -18.39 14.34
CA GLU A 42 12.01 -18.94 15.10
C GLU A 42 13.24 -18.02 15.05
N GLN A 43 13.55 -17.47 13.86
CA GLN A 43 14.64 -16.51 13.67
C GLN A 43 14.37 -15.22 14.46
N LEU A 44 13.14 -14.71 14.37
CA LEU A 44 12.73 -13.51 15.10
C LEU A 44 12.91 -13.70 16.61
N GLN A 45 12.41 -14.80 17.18
CA GLN A 45 12.49 -15.06 18.62
C GLN A 45 13.93 -15.16 19.15
N GLN A 46 14.85 -15.77 18.39
CA GLN A 46 16.26 -15.87 18.79
C GLN A 46 16.99 -14.50 18.81
N SER A 47 16.44 -13.52 18.10
CA SER A 47 17.06 -12.20 17.92
C SER A 47 16.64 -11.15 18.94
N ILE A 48 15.64 -11.45 19.78
CA ILE A 48 15.06 -10.50 20.74
C ILE A 48 15.96 -10.37 21.97
N ARG A 49 16.25 -9.13 22.34
CA ARG A 49 16.85 -8.76 23.62
C ARG A 49 15.84 -7.96 24.42
N ALA A 50 15.58 -8.41 25.63
CA ALA A 50 14.70 -7.73 26.57
C ALA A 50 15.51 -7.30 27.79
N HIS A 51 15.24 -6.10 28.29
CA HIS A 51 15.74 -5.65 29.59
C HIS A 51 14.68 -4.82 30.33
N PRO A 52 14.71 -4.83 31.68
CA PRO A 52 13.86 -3.94 32.46
C PRO A 52 14.13 -2.49 32.10
N GLN A 53 13.07 -1.70 31.95
CA GLN A 53 13.12 -0.25 31.77
C GLN A 53 11.96 0.35 32.54
N ILE A 54 12.18 0.51 33.85
CA ILE A 54 11.13 0.85 34.80
C ILE A 54 11.21 2.36 35.07
N ASN A 55 10.12 3.05 34.75
CA ASN A 55 9.92 4.45 35.06
C ASN A 55 8.43 4.64 35.36
N THR A 56 8.10 5.37 36.41
CA THR A 56 6.71 5.73 36.74
C THR A 56 6.65 7.23 36.93
N GLY A 57 5.82 7.87 36.11
CA GLY A 57 5.61 9.30 36.10
C GLY A 57 4.14 9.63 36.34
N LEU A 58 3.90 10.77 36.99
CA LEU A 58 2.58 11.31 37.27
C LEU A 58 2.54 12.76 36.81
N SER A 59 1.44 13.15 36.19
CA SER A 59 1.23 14.52 35.74
C SER A 59 -0.22 14.94 35.97
N VAL A 60 -0.42 16.19 36.38
CA VAL A 60 -1.74 16.77 36.63
C VAL A 60 -1.88 18.02 35.78
N THR A 61 -2.98 18.12 35.03
CA THR A 61 -3.28 19.27 34.19
C THR A 61 -4.73 19.73 34.32
N ALA A 62 -4.96 21.03 34.12
CA ALA A 62 -6.29 21.61 34.00
C ALA A 62 -6.63 21.98 32.54
N SER A 63 -5.71 21.74 31.61
CA SER A 63 -5.92 21.97 30.17
C SER A 63 -6.50 20.73 29.51
N ASP A 64 -7.38 20.94 28.53
CA ASP A 64 -8.00 19.91 27.69
C ASP A 64 -7.68 20.13 26.19
N SER A 65 -6.73 21.02 25.88
CA SER A 65 -6.35 21.34 24.51
C SER A 65 -5.73 20.14 23.79
N ILE A 66 -5.83 20.12 22.46
CA ILE A 66 -5.17 19.08 21.65
C ILE A 66 -3.66 19.00 21.95
N GLU A 67 -2.99 20.14 22.08
CA GLU A 67 -1.56 20.20 22.41
C GLU A 67 -1.24 19.50 23.73
N GLU A 68 -1.98 19.83 24.80
CA GLU A 68 -1.73 19.25 26.13
C GLU A 68 -1.92 17.74 26.12
N LYS A 69 -3.00 17.25 25.49
CA LYS A 69 -3.26 15.81 25.39
C LYS A 69 -2.20 15.09 24.57
N SER A 70 -1.75 15.72 23.51
CA SER A 70 -0.68 15.20 22.66
C SER A 70 0.62 15.08 23.47
N HIS A 71 0.96 16.11 24.24
CA HIS A 71 2.13 16.10 25.11
C HIS A 71 2.05 15.00 26.18
N LEU A 72 0.92 14.86 26.88
CA LEU A 72 0.74 13.82 27.91
C LEU A 72 0.99 12.39 27.39
N LEU A 73 0.59 12.12 26.15
CA LEU A 73 0.72 10.82 25.51
C LEU A 73 1.92 10.71 24.57
N ASN A 74 2.85 11.67 24.61
CA ASN A 74 4.06 11.74 23.77
C ASN A 74 3.75 11.61 22.26
N ILE A 75 2.79 12.38 21.77
CA ILE A 75 2.37 12.45 20.37
C ILE A 75 2.91 13.74 19.76
N ASP A 76 3.71 13.60 18.71
CA ASP A 76 4.28 14.72 17.97
C ASP A 76 4.23 14.49 16.45
N GLY A 77 4.74 15.48 15.69
CA GLY A 77 5.00 15.36 14.26
C GLY A 77 3.85 14.82 13.42
N CYS A 78 4.18 13.92 12.49
CA CYS A 78 3.21 13.32 11.58
C CYS A 78 2.17 12.46 12.28
N LEU A 79 2.49 11.82 13.42
CA LEU A 79 1.51 11.03 14.17
C LEU A 79 0.36 11.90 14.66
N LYS A 80 0.66 13.12 15.15
CA LYS A 80 -0.38 14.08 15.55
C LYS A 80 -1.30 14.41 14.39
N LEU A 81 -0.75 14.63 13.20
CA LEU A 81 -1.54 14.90 12.01
C LEU A 81 -2.45 13.71 11.65
N SER A 82 -1.93 12.49 11.72
CA SER A 82 -2.69 11.28 11.41
C SER A 82 -3.79 10.99 12.43
N LEU A 83 -3.59 11.37 13.69
CA LEU A 83 -4.65 11.38 14.70
C LEU A 83 -5.72 12.41 14.35
N LEU A 84 -5.32 13.64 14.02
CA LEU A 84 -6.25 14.72 13.66
C LEU A 84 -7.01 14.46 12.37
N SER A 85 -6.46 13.70 11.42
CA SER A 85 -7.14 13.29 10.19
C SER A 85 -8.05 12.06 10.38
N GLY A 86 -7.96 11.38 11.53
CA GLY A 86 -8.73 10.17 11.82
C GLY A 86 -8.18 8.90 11.15
N LEU A 87 -6.92 8.89 10.73
CA LEU A 87 -6.25 7.71 10.17
C LEU A 87 -5.85 6.70 11.25
N VAL A 88 -5.60 7.18 12.47
CA VAL A 88 -5.18 6.34 13.59
C VAL A 88 -6.37 6.00 14.48
N ASN A 89 -6.70 4.71 14.56
CA ASN A 89 -7.63 4.19 15.55
C ASN A 89 -6.91 4.00 16.89
N VAL A 90 -7.40 4.67 17.92
CA VAL A 90 -6.85 4.63 19.28
C VAL A 90 -7.64 3.67 20.17
N SER A 91 -6.97 3.05 21.13
CA SER A 91 -7.59 2.17 22.13
C SER A 91 -6.99 2.42 23.54
N GLY A 92 -7.52 1.75 24.56
CA GLY A 92 -7.02 1.88 25.94
C GLY A 92 -7.03 3.32 26.44
N ALA A 93 -5.93 3.73 27.08
CA ALA A 93 -5.74 5.08 27.61
C ALA A 93 -5.84 6.18 26.54
N ALA A 94 -5.41 5.87 25.31
CA ALA A 94 -5.40 6.85 24.21
C ALA A 94 -6.81 7.29 23.77
N LYS A 95 -7.88 6.59 24.17
CA LYS A 95 -9.26 7.07 23.98
C LYS A 95 -9.53 8.44 24.64
N TYR A 96 -8.73 8.82 25.64
CA TYR A 96 -8.71 10.16 26.23
C TYR A 96 -8.58 11.30 25.21
N LEU A 97 -7.89 11.07 24.08
CA LEU A 97 -7.70 12.05 23.01
C LEU A 97 -9.05 12.52 22.42
N SER A 98 -10.03 11.62 22.37
CA SER A 98 -11.36 11.88 21.80
C SER A 98 -12.34 12.49 22.80
N ASP A 99 -12.07 12.41 24.11
CA ASP A 99 -12.90 12.99 25.16
C ASP A 99 -12.62 14.48 25.33
N THR A 100 -13.26 15.34 24.55
CA THR A 100 -13.14 16.79 24.70
C THR A 100 -14.25 17.37 25.56
N LYS A 101 -13.93 18.43 26.32
CA LYS A 101 -14.92 19.28 26.99
C LYS A 101 -16.02 19.70 26.03
N LYS A 102 -17.25 19.77 26.55
CA LYS A 102 -18.45 20.11 25.77
C LYS A 102 -19.03 21.48 26.13
N SER A 103 -18.44 22.16 27.12
CA SER A 103 -18.95 23.40 27.70
C SER A 103 -17.81 24.19 28.36
N PHE A 104 -17.88 25.53 28.36
CA PHE A 104 -17.01 26.37 29.22
C PHE A 104 -17.47 26.40 30.68
N LYS A 105 -18.72 26.02 30.94
CA LYS A 105 -19.27 25.83 32.29
C LYS A 105 -18.84 24.47 32.89
N GLN A 106 -18.11 23.65 32.15
CA GLN A 106 -17.45 22.44 32.67
C GLN A 106 -16.00 22.78 33.10
N GLN A 107 -15.65 22.49 34.35
CA GLN A 107 -14.27 22.49 34.84
C GLN A 107 -13.70 21.08 34.71
N ARG A 108 -12.44 20.96 34.28
CA ARG A 108 -11.80 19.66 34.05
C ARG A 108 -10.40 19.64 34.63
N LEU A 109 -10.09 18.58 35.37
CA LEU A 109 -8.74 18.23 35.80
C LEU A 109 -8.41 16.83 35.30
N THR A 110 -7.19 16.59 34.84
CA THR A 110 -6.73 15.26 34.43
C THR A 110 -5.53 14.86 35.26
N LEU A 111 -5.62 13.69 35.90
CA LEU A 111 -4.46 12.99 36.47
C LEU A 111 -4.04 11.91 35.48
N HIS A 112 -2.83 12.04 34.95
CA HIS A 112 -2.23 11.06 34.05
C HIS A 112 -1.14 10.27 34.78
N TYR A 113 -1.30 8.95 34.76
CA TYR A 113 -0.35 7.96 35.20
C TYR A 113 0.35 7.35 34.00
N HIS A 114 1.67 7.34 34.03
CA HIS A 114 2.52 6.71 33.03
C HIS A 114 3.47 5.74 33.72
N SER A 115 3.51 4.48 33.28
CA SER A 115 4.51 3.53 33.78
C SER A 115 5.07 2.66 32.68
N THR A 116 6.40 2.59 32.60
CA THR A 116 7.14 1.67 31.73
C THR A 116 7.63 0.47 32.52
N THR A 117 7.85 -0.65 31.84
CA THR A 117 8.15 -1.94 32.47
C THR A 117 9.40 -2.59 31.88
N ARG A 118 9.39 -2.85 30.58
CA ARG A 118 10.46 -3.51 29.83
C ARG A 118 10.60 -2.89 28.46
N PHE A 119 11.81 -2.98 27.94
CA PHE A 119 12.12 -2.65 26.56
C PHE A 119 12.60 -3.91 25.86
N GLU A 120 12.06 -4.15 24.67
CA GLU A 120 12.42 -5.27 23.82
C GLU A 120 12.90 -4.75 22.47
N ALA A 121 14.01 -5.28 21.96
CA ALA A 121 14.57 -4.88 20.67
C ALA A 121 15.20 -6.06 19.92
N LEU A 122 15.25 -5.95 18.59
CA LEU A 122 15.96 -6.87 17.71
C LEU A 122 17.46 -6.57 17.70
N THR A 123 18.27 -7.63 17.65
CA THR A 123 19.73 -7.49 17.48
C THR A 123 20.10 -7.12 16.03
N MET A 124 21.05 -6.18 15.87
CA MET A 124 21.48 -5.67 14.55
C MET A 124 21.99 -6.76 13.60
N ASN A 125 22.55 -7.85 14.12
CA ASN A 125 23.02 -8.98 13.31
C ASN A 125 21.92 -9.57 12.42
N HIS A 126 20.64 -9.46 12.81
CA HIS A 126 19.51 -9.97 12.04
C HIS A 126 18.97 -8.97 11.00
N LEU A 127 19.37 -7.70 11.08
CA LEU A 127 19.09 -6.69 10.05
C LEU A 127 20.10 -6.76 8.88
N ALA A 128 21.18 -7.53 9.00
CA ALA A 128 22.10 -7.76 7.89
C ALA A 128 21.41 -8.57 6.78
N SER A 129 21.65 -8.21 5.52
CA SER A 129 21.00 -8.80 4.34
C SER A 129 21.10 -10.34 4.26
N GLY A 130 22.11 -10.97 4.87
CA GLY A 130 22.20 -12.44 4.90
C GLY A 130 21.09 -13.17 5.70
N ASN A 131 20.33 -12.46 6.54
CA ASN A 131 19.45 -13.06 7.56
C ASN A 131 17.95 -12.77 7.37
N ILE A 132 17.55 -12.24 6.21
CA ILE A 132 16.15 -11.95 5.88
C ILE A 132 15.56 -13.15 5.12
N ALA A 133 14.44 -13.70 5.59
CA ALA A 133 13.79 -14.86 4.99
C ALA A 133 12.87 -14.50 3.82
N HIS A 134 12.15 -13.37 3.92
CA HIS A 134 11.10 -13.00 2.97
C HIS A 134 11.43 -11.70 2.23
N TYR A 135 12.24 -11.79 1.17
CA TYR A 135 12.64 -10.65 0.34
C TYR A 135 11.50 -10.04 -0.49
N GLU A 136 10.48 -10.82 -0.79
CA GLU A 136 9.31 -10.41 -1.58
C GLU A 136 8.57 -9.20 -0.96
N VAL A 137 8.73 -9.00 0.36
CA VAL A 137 8.17 -7.86 1.10
C VAL A 137 8.64 -6.53 0.52
N PHE A 138 9.89 -6.44 0.07
CA PHE A 138 10.47 -5.20 -0.43
C PHE A 138 9.88 -4.76 -1.77
N ASP A 139 9.38 -5.71 -2.57
CA ASP A 139 8.93 -5.43 -3.94
C ASP A 139 7.44 -5.05 -4.01
N ASN A 140 6.69 -5.25 -2.93
CA ASN A 140 5.23 -5.09 -2.92
C ASN A 140 4.76 -3.68 -2.54
N ASP A 141 5.67 -2.74 -2.22
CA ASP A 141 5.37 -1.36 -1.77
C ASP A 141 4.33 -1.27 -0.61
N THR A 142 4.15 -2.35 0.15
CA THR A 142 3.09 -2.50 1.17
C THR A 142 3.45 -1.84 2.50
N ALA A 143 4.74 -1.73 2.80
CA ALA A 143 5.27 -1.17 4.04
C ALA A 143 6.52 -0.34 3.74
N THR A 144 6.79 0.63 4.60
CA THR A 144 8.00 1.47 4.53
C THR A 144 8.98 1.18 5.66
N HIS A 145 8.50 0.63 6.78
CA HIS A 145 9.29 0.37 7.98
C HIS A 145 8.98 -1.00 8.59
N VAL A 146 9.87 -1.46 9.47
CA VAL A 146 9.67 -2.63 10.34
C VAL A 146 9.88 -2.23 11.80
N VAL A 147 9.08 -2.79 12.70
CA VAL A 147 9.19 -2.57 14.14
C VAL A 147 10.41 -3.31 14.68
N THR A 148 11.40 -2.57 15.18
CA THR A 148 12.68 -3.11 15.67
C THR A 148 12.85 -2.99 17.17
N ALA A 149 12.12 -2.09 17.82
CA ALA A 149 12.03 -2.04 19.28
C ALA A 149 10.65 -1.62 19.76
N VAL A 150 10.29 -2.07 20.96
CA VAL A 150 9.04 -1.75 21.65
C VAL A 150 9.32 -1.52 23.13
N LEU A 151 8.83 -0.39 23.65
CA LEU A 151 8.78 -0.09 25.07
C LEU A 151 7.38 -0.44 25.59
N TYR A 152 7.33 -1.37 26.54
CA TYR A 152 6.09 -1.85 27.15
C TYR A 152 5.79 -1.15 28.47
N GLY A 153 4.51 -0.94 28.74
CA GLY A 153 4.03 -0.30 29.95
C GLY A 153 2.51 -0.16 29.98
N ALA A 154 2.01 0.83 30.71
CA ALA A 154 0.62 1.22 30.68
C ALA A 154 0.46 2.70 31.03
N ASN A 155 -0.54 3.33 30.42
CA ASN A 155 -1.02 4.64 30.78
C ASN A 155 -2.41 4.54 31.43
N ALA A 156 -2.74 5.55 32.25
CA ALA A 156 -4.11 5.81 32.69
C ALA A 156 -4.35 7.32 32.81
N CYS A 157 -5.49 7.78 32.31
CA CYS A 157 -6.01 9.12 32.46
C CYS A 157 -7.28 9.08 33.30
N PHE A 158 -7.24 9.72 34.47
CA PHE A 158 -8.41 9.99 35.31
C PHE A 158 -8.88 11.42 35.01
N VAL A 159 -10.01 11.53 34.32
CA VAL A 159 -10.60 12.80 33.91
C VAL A 159 -11.67 13.18 34.93
N PHE A 160 -11.39 14.21 35.71
CA PHE A 160 -12.29 14.75 36.71
C PHE A 160 -13.06 15.93 36.15
N ASP A 161 -14.37 15.79 36.02
CA ASP A 161 -15.25 16.81 35.49
C ASP A 161 -16.18 17.36 36.56
N ARG A 162 -16.33 18.69 36.56
CA ARG A 162 -17.32 19.39 37.37
C ARG A 162 -18.13 20.32 36.49
N GLU A 163 -19.43 20.04 36.39
CA GLU A 163 -20.37 20.97 35.77
C GLU A 163 -20.66 22.13 36.74
N VAL A 164 -20.70 23.35 36.22
CA VAL A 164 -20.94 24.58 36.99
C VAL A 164 -22.26 25.19 36.53
N SER A 165 -23.16 25.48 37.47
CA SER A 165 -24.42 26.16 37.16
C SER A 165 -24.20 27.67 36.94
N SER A 166 -25.14 28.35 36.29
CA SER A 166 -25.03 29.79 36.01
C SER A 166 -25.13 30.67 37.25
N ASP A 167 -25.73 30.17 38.33
CA ASP A 167 -25.94 30.84 39.62
C ASP A 167 -24.78 30.63 40.61
N GLU A 168 -23.88 29.68 40.34
CA GLU A 168 -22.71 29.45 41.18
C GLU A 168 -21.70 30.63 41.12
N ASN A 169 -21.15 30.99 42.28
CA ASN A 169 -20.16 32.06 42.39
C ASN A 169 -18.82 31.63 41.76
N LYS A 170 -18.35 32.40 40.78
CA LYS A 170 -17.10 32.14 40.05
C LYS A 170 -15.88 31.97 40.96
N SER A 171 -15.72 32.82 41.98
CA SER A 171 -14.58 32.76 42.90
C SER A 171 -14.61 31.52 43.79
N THR A 172 -15.80 31.08 44.20
CA THR A 172 -15.97 29.82 44.93
C THR A 172 -15.57 28.62 44.06
N VAL A 173 -16.06 28.58 42.82
CA VAL A 173 -15.72 27.51 41.86
C VAL A 173 -14.22 27.45 41.61
N GLU A 174 -13.58 28.59 41.35
CA GLU A 174 -12.12 28.68 41.17
C GLU A 174 -11.35 28.17 42.40
N GLY A 175 -11.81 28.52 43.61
CA GLY A 175 -11.22 28.04 44.86
C GLY A 175 -11.31 26.52 45.03
N GLU A 176 -12.46 25.93 44.68
CA GLU A 176 -12.69 24.48 44.75
C GLU A 176 -11.88 23.72 43.70
N VAL A 177 -11.81 24.21 42.45
CA VAL A 177 -10.95 23.63 41.39
C VAL A 177 -9.49 23.67 41.82
N LYS A 178 -9.02 24.79 42.37
CA LYS A 178 -7.66 24.93 42.89
C LYS A 178 -7.39 23.94 44.02
N ALA A 179 -8.31 23.79 44.97
CA ALA A 179 -8.17 22.84 46.07
C ALA A 179 -8.05 21.39 45.57
N ALA A 180 -8.89 20.99 44.61
CA ALA A 180 -8.83 19.66 43.98
C ALA A 180 -7.52 19.44 43.21
N PHE A 181 -7.06 20.45 42.45
CA PHE A 181 -5.81 20.40 41.70
C PHE A 181 -4.59 20.24 42.62
N GLU A 182 -4.51 21.01 43.70
CA GLU A 182 -3.42 20.88 44.67
C GLU A 182 -3.42 19.50 45.37
N LYS A 183 -4.61 18.93 45.62
CA LYS A 183 -4.71 17.56 46.16
C LYS A 183 -4.15 16.53 45.17
N LEU A 184 -4.52 16.61 43.89
CA LEU A 184 -3.98 15.75 42.84
C LEU A 184 -2.46 15.93 42.68
N LYS A 185 -1.96 17.18 42.72
CA LYS A 185 -0.52 17.47 42.69
C LYS A 185 0.22 16.87 43.88
N GLY A 186 -0.35 16.92 45.09
CA GLY A 186 0.23 16.27 46.27
C GLY A 186 0.45 14.78 46.06
N ILE A 187 -0.54 14.09 45.45
CA ILE A 187 -0.43 12.67 45.08
C ILE A 187 0.68 12.45 44.05
N SER A 188 0.80 13.34 43.06
CA SER A 188 1.81 13.29 42.00
C SER A 188 3.27 13.36 42.51
N ILE A 189 3.52 13.94 43.69
CA ILE A 189 4.86 14.19 44.24
C ILE A 189 5.28 13.08 45.23
N GLY A 190 4.47 12.03 45.40
CA GLY A 190 4.80 10.90 46.26
C GLY A 190 4.67 11.19 47.75
N ALA A 191 3.95 12.26 48.13
CA ALA A 191 3.36 12.28 49.47
C ALA A 191 2.56 10.99 49.62
N GLN A 192 2.71 10.28 50.75
CA GLN A 192 1.81 9.18 51.11
C GLN A 192 0.39 9.59 50.73
N ILE A 193 -0.43 8.69 50.16
CA ILE A 193 -1.84 8.95 49.90
C ILE A 193 -2.49 9.22 51.25
N ASP A 194 -2.32 10.45 51.73
CA ASP A 194 -2.88 10.91 52.96
C ASP A 194 -4.32 11.16 52.60
N MET A 195 -5.15 10.18 52.93
CA MET A 195 -6.59 10.29 52.78
C MET A 195 -7.15 11.39 53.70
N SER A 196 -6.32 11.99 54.58
CA SER A 196 -6.71 13.19 55.31
C SER A 196 -6.94 14.33 54.30
N MET A 197 -8.17 14.82 54.34
CA MET A 197 -8.64 15.98 53.61
C MET A 197 -9.26 16.89 54.64
N ASN A 198 -8.99 18.19 54.56
CA ASN A 198 -9.80 19.13 55.33
C ASN A 198 -11.22 19.19 54.75
N GLU A 199 -12.19 19.65 55.54
CA GLU A 199 -13.60 19.68 55.12
C GLU A 199 -13.83 20.51 53.84
N ASN A 200 -13.02 21.54 53.61
CA ASN A 200 -13.08 22.36 52.39
C ASN A 200 -12.61 21.59 51.15
N GLN A 201 -11.57 20.76 51.26
CA GLN A 201 -11.10 19.90 50.16
C GLN A 201 -12.11 18.79 49.88
N LYS A 202 -12.66 18.18 50.94
CA LYS A 202 -13.64 17.11 50.83
C LYS A 202 -14.91 17.57 50.10
N THR A 203 -15.44 18.72 50.48
CA THR A 203 -16.60 19.33 49.81
C THR A 203 -16.28 19.70 48.35
N ALA A 204 -15.06 20.18 48.06
CA ALA A 204 -14.65 20.50 46.70
C ALA A 204 -14.58 19.26 45.79
N ILE A 205 -13.95 18.16 46.23
CA ILE A 205 -13.76 16.97 45.39
C ILE A 205 -15.05 16.19 45.15
N GLN A 206 -16.02 16.23 46.08
CA GLN A 206 -17.32 15.56 45.95
C GLN A 206 -18.17 16.11 44.79
N LYS A 207 -17.83 17.31 44.28
CA LYS A 207 -18.49 17.91 43.11
C LYS A 207 -17.93 17.43 41.77
N PHE A 208 -16.84 16.66 41.78
CA PHE A 208 -16.25 16.11 40.57
C PHE A 208 -16.72 14.69 40.33
N SER A 209 -17.15 14.40 39.10
CA SER A 209 -17.23 13.04 38.59
C SER A 209 -15.88 12.61 38.04
N CYS A 210 -15.65 11.31 37.91
CA CYS A 210 -14.47 10.75 37.26
C CYS A 210 -14.86 9.92 36.04
N THR A 211 -14.12 10.10 34.95
CA THR A 211 -14.11 9.21 33.79
C THR A 211 -12.72 8.62 33.62
N PHE A 212 -12.64 7.30 33.46
CA PHE A 212 -11.37 6.59 33.36
C PHE A 212 -11.08 6.12 31.93
N TYR A 213 -9.85 6.40 31.47
CA TYR A 213 -9.28 5.85 30.25
C TYR A 213 -7.94 5.22 30.61
N GLY A 214 -7.79 3.91 30.48
CA GLY A 214 -6.53 3.26 30.84
C GLY A 214 -6.29 1.96 30.08
N ASP A 215 -5.05 1.51 30.14
CA ASP A 215 -4.59 0.25 29.56
C ASP A 215 -4.74 -0.93 30.55
N PHE A 216 -5.61 -0.77 31.56
CA PHE A 216 -5.80 -1.71 32.65
C PHE A 216 -7.17 -2.37 32.58
N GLN A 217 -7.23 -3.65 32.90
CA GLN A 217 -8.49 -4.35 33.09
C GLN A 217 -9.01 -4.09 34.50
N LEU A 218 -10.08 -3.32 34.62
CA LEU A 218 -10.75 -3.03 35.89
C LEU A 218 -12.05 -3.84 36.01
N PRO A 219 -12.43 -4.29 37.22
CA PRO A 219 -13.74 -4.90 37.44
C PRO A 219 -14.87 -3.88 37.26
N SER A 220 -14.61 -2.62 37.62
CA SER A 220 -15.52 -1.48 37.43
C SER A 220 -14.72 -0.20 37.28
N ASN A 221 -15.15 0.69 36.39
CA ASN A 221 -14.50 1.99 36.20
C ASN A 221 -14.84 2.93 37.38
N PRO A 222 -13.87 3.76 37.83
CA PRO A 222 -14.13 4.75 38.86
C PRO A 222 -15.04 5.86 38.33
N ALA A 223 -16.02 6.26 39.13
CA ALA A 223 -16.99 7.32 38.80
C ALA A 223 -16.88 8.56 39.71
N SER A 224 -16.12 8.47 40.80
CA SER A 224 -15.90 9.51 41.80
C SER A 224 -14.42 9.77 42.03
N PHE A 225 -14.09 10.86 42.74
CA PHE A 225 -12.73 11.16 43.13
C PHE A 225 -12.13 10.07 44.04
N GLU A 226 -12.90 9.58 45.01
CA GLU A 226 -12.47 8.55 45.95
C GLU A 226 -12.26 7.19 45.27
N ASP A 227 -13.14 6.81 44.33
CA ASP A 227 -12.96 5.58 43.55
C ASP A 227 -11.70 5.66 42.70
N ALA A 228 -11.43 6.82 42.11
CA ALA A 228 -10.23 7.04 41.32
C ALA A 228 -8.96 6.86 42.16
N LEU A 229 -8.93 7.35 43.41
CA LEU A 229 -7.78 7.16 44.30
C LEU A 229 -7.56 5.69 44.69
N ARG A 230 -8.64 4.92 44.87
CA ARG A 230 -8.54 3.47 45.15
C ARG A 230 -7.94 2.74 43.95
N VAL A 231 -8.50 2.98 42.76
CA VAL A 231 -7.98 2.39 41.51
C VAL A 231 -6.52 2.80 41.29
N PHE A 232 -6.19 4.07 41.51
CA PHE A 232 -4.84 4.60 41.40
C PHE A 232 -3.84 3.84 42.29
N ALA A 233 -4.19 3.58 43.56
CA ALA A 233 -3.34 2.85 44.49
C ALA A 233 -3.07 1.39 44.05
N ASP A 234 -3.95 0.80 43.24
CA ASP A 234 -3.82 -0.56 42.74
C ASP A 234 -3.19 -0.66 41.34
N LEU A 235 -3.09 0.44 40.57
CA LEU A 235 -2.51 0.44 39.22
C LEU A 235 -1.16 -0.30 39.09
N PRO A 236 -0.18 -0.12 40.00
CA PRO A 236 1.08 -0.85 39.89
C PRO A 236 0.93 -2.37 39.96
N LYS A 237 -0.06 -2.87 40.72
CA LYS A 237 -0.34 -4.31 40.88
C LYS A 237 -1.12 -4.89 39.70
N LEU A 238 -1.91 -4.06 39.02
CA LEU A 238 -2.76 -4.46 37.90
C LEU A 238 -1.99 -4.80 36.62
N LEU A 239 -0.66 -4.63 36.60
CA LEU A 239 0.18 -5.07 35.48
C LEU A 239 0.51 -6.58 35.52
N GLY A 240 0.18 -7.27 36.61
CA GLY A 240 0.57 -8.65 36.86
C GLY A 240 1.93 -8.75 37.56
N ASP A 241 2.18 -9.89 38.23
CA ASP A 241 3.39 -10.09 39.05
C ASP A 241 4.68 -9.99 38.22
N ASN A 242 4.61 -10.42 36.95
CA ASN A 242 5.70 -10.34 35.99
C ASN A 242 5.50 -9.22 34.95
N LYS A 243 4.53 -8.33 35.18
CA LYS A 243 4.16 -7.22 34.27
C LYS A 243 3.73 -7.72 32.89
N GLU A 244 3.17 -8.92 32.83
CA GLU A 244 2.75 -9.60 31.60
C GLU A 244 1.58 -8.90 30.90
N LEU A 245 0.79 -8.09 31.63
CA LEU A 245 -0.33 -7.33 31.08
C LEU A 245 0.08 -5.96 30.51
N ALA A 246 1.38 -5.63 30.53
CA ALA A 246 1.88 -4.39 29.93
C ALA A 246 1.67 -4.38 28.40
N VAL A 247 1.22 -3.25 27.88
CA VAL A 247 0.95 -3.01 26.46
C VAL A 247 2.08 -2.20 25.81
N PRO A 248 2.23 -2.23 24.48
CA PRO A 248 3.14 -1.31 23.79
C PRO A 248 2.78 0.15 24.09
N LEU A 249 3.75 0.95 24.53
CA LEU A 249 3.60 2.38 24.71
C LEU A 249 4.31 3.17 23.61
N ARG A 250 5.52 2.75 23.25
CA ARG A 250 6.38 3.42 22.26
C ARG A 250 7.09 2.40 21.39
N VAL A 251 7.27 2.73 20.12
CA VAL A 251 7.87 1.82 19.13
C VAL A 251 8.90 2.54 18.28
N TRP A 252 9.89 1.78 17.84
CA TRP A 252 10.98 2.23 16.97
C TRP A 252 10.85 1.52 15.63
N LEU A 253 10.70 2.32 14.58
CA LEU A 253 10.44 1.90 13.22
C LEU A 253 11.70 2.08 12.39
N TYR A 254 12.27 0.97 11.94
CA TYR A 254 13.47 0.97 11.12
C TYR A 254 13.09 0.99 9.63
N PRO A 255 13.68 1.88 8.81
CA PRO A 255 13.31 2.02 7.41
C PRO A 255 13.74 0.79 6.59
N LEU A 256 12.81 0.26 5.80
CA LEU A 256 13.07 -0.91 4.94
C LEU A 256 14.05 -0.60 3.80
N ASP A 257 14.13 0.66 3.37
CA ASP A 257 15.02 1.06 2.27
C ASP A 257 16.50 1.06 2.64
N LYS A 258 16.81 0.98 3.94
CA LYS A 258 18.15 0.71 4.46
C LYS A 258 18.50 -0.78 4.41
N LEU A 259 17.50 -1.66 4.40
CA LEU A 259 17.68 -3.11 4.29
C LEU A 259 17.77 -3.55 2.84
N HIS A 260 16.95 -2.96 1.95
CA HIS A 260 16.93 -3.31 0.54
C HIS A 260 16.57 -2.10 -0.35
N SER A 261 17.29 -1.91 -1.45
CA SER A 261 17.14 -0.72 -2.30
C SER A 261 15.82 -0.65 -3.07
N SER A 262 15.11 -1.77 -3.25
CA SER A 262 13.78 -1.79 -3.88
C SER A 262 12.65 -1.39 -2.93
N ALA A 263 12.92 -1.35 -1.62
CA ALA A 263 11.89 -1.10 -0.62
C ALA A 263 11.29 0.31 -0.73
N ALA A 264 10.03 0.42 -0.30
CA ALA A 264 9.32 1.68 -0.22
C ALA A 264 10.06 2.68 0.69
N LYS A 265 10.17 3.93 0.23
CA LYS A 265 10.77 5.03 1.00
C LYS A 265 9.70 5.99 1.50
N LEU A 266 9.92 6.54 2.70
CA LEU A 266 9.25 7.76 3.15
C LEU A 266 10.06 8.95 2.61
N GLN A 267 9.50 9.73 1.68
CA GLN A 267 10.28 10.77 0.99
C GLN A 267 10.11 12.19 1.57
N LYS A 268 8.98 12.51 2.22
CA LYS A 268 8.81 13.81 2.89
C LYS A 268 7.93 13.72 4.13
N GLU A 269 8.39 14.36 5.20
CA GLU A 269 7.57 14.66 6.36
C GLU A 269 6.83 15.99 6.16
N ILE A 270 5.61 16.06 6.67
CA ILE A 270 4.79 17.27 6.61
C ILE A 270 5.36 18.30 7.59
N HIS A 271 5.58 19.52 7.09
CA HIS A 271 6.20 20.58 7.88
C HIS A 271 5.39 20.90 9.15
N THR A 272 6.06 20.97 10.30
CA THR A 272 5.44 21.15 11.63
C THR A 272 4.55 22.39 11.72
N SER A 273 4.88 23.46 10.99
CA SER A 273 4.05 24.68 10.97
C SER A 273 2.66 24.44 10.39
N LEU A 274 2.52 23.56 9.40
CA LEU A 274 1.22 23.21 8.82
C LEU A 274 0.38 22.41 9.82
N ILE A 275 1.03 21.46 10.51
CA ILE A 275 0.39 20.64 11.56
C ILE A 275 -0.16 21.55 12.67
N ARG A 276 0.64 22.52 13.14
CA ARG A 276 0.21 23.51 14.15
C ARG A 276 -0.97 24.37 13.67
N ASN A 277 -0.97 24.78 12.41
CA ASN A 277 -2.08 25.57 11.84
C ASN A 277 -3.38 24.75 11.79
N LEU A 278 -3.30 23.47 11.40
CA LEU A 278 -4.44 22.57 11.36
C LEU A 278 -4.99 22.30 12.77
N GLU A 279 -4.11 22.03 13.72
CA GLU A 279 -4.45 21.90 15.14
C GLU A 279 -5.22 23.13 15.62
N SER A 280 -4.71 24.35 15.36
CA SER A 280 -5.35 25.61 15.75
C SER A 280 -6.76 25.79 15.15
N VAL A 281 -6.99 25.34 13.91
CA VAL A 281 -8.30 25.40 13.27
C VAL A 281 -9.28 24.44 13.95
N ILE A 282 -8.87 23.19 14.19
CA ILE A 282 -9.70 22.19 14.87
C ILE A 282 -10.03 22.63 16.30
N GLU A 283 -9.06 23.18 17.02
CA GLU A 283 -9.23 23.73 18.36
C GLU A 283 -10.23 24.89 18.37
N SER A 284 -10.15 25.79 17.39
CA SER A 284 -11.09 26.91 17.25
C SER A 284 -12.53 26.46 16.98
N LEU A 285 -12.70 25.39 16.21
CA LEU A 285 -14.01 24.77 15.98
C LEU A 285 -14.56 24.14 17.26
N ASN A 286 -13.74 23.39 18.01
CA ASN A 286 -14.13 22.82 19.32
C ASN A 286 -14.57 23.91 20.30
N ILE A 287 -13.79 25.00 20.39
CA ILE A 287 -14.11 26.18 21.23
C ILE A 287 -15.46 26.79 20.82
N THR A 288 -15.72 26.90 19.53
CA THR A 288 -16.99 27.46 19.03
C THR A 288 -18.17 26.54 19.38
N GLU A 289 -18.02 25.22 19.22
CA GLU A 289 -19.04 24.24 19.63
C GLU A 289 -19.36 24.31 21.13
N MET A 290 -18.33 24.48 21.99
CA MET A 290 -18.51 24.66 23.43
C MET A 290 -19.33 25.92 23.73
N LYS A 291 -18.97 27.06 23.11
CA LYS A 291 -19.73 28.33 23.27
C LYS A 291 -21.18 28.17 22.81
N CYS A 292 -21.43 27.51 21.68
CA CYS A 292 -22.79 27.22 21.22
C CYS A 292 -23.55 26.33 22.22
N SER A 293 -22.88 25.33 22.80
CA SER A 293 -23.48 24.44 23.80
C SER A 293 -23.89 25.20 25.07
N ASP A 294 -23.09 26.19 25.49
CA ASP A 294 -23.42 27.05 26.62
C ASP A 294 -24.58 27.99 26.30
N LEU A 295 -24.54 28.65 25.15
CA LEU A 295 -25.61 29.54 24.71
C LEU A 295 -26.96 28.81 24.56
N LEU A 296 -26.95 27.53 24.17
CA LEU A 296 -28.18 26.72 24.07
C LEU A 296 -28.86 26.46 25.43
N LYS A 297 -28.13 26.63 26.54
CA LYS A 297 -28.64 26.51 27.92
C LYS A 297 -29.11 27.87 28.49
N ASP A 298 -28.82 28.99 27.84
CA ASP A 298 -29.18 30.32 28.35
C ASP A 298 -30.66 30.65 28.14
N ALA A 299 -31.21 31.54 28.98
CA ALA A 299 -32.63 31.87 29.02
C ALA A 299 -33.25 32.25 27.65
N PRO A 300 -32.62 33.09 26.80
CA PRO A 300 -33.17 33.39 25.47
C PRO A 300 -33.29 32.17 24.56
N SER A 301 -32.34 31.23 24.63
CA SER A 301 -32.36 29.99 23.84
C SER A 301 -33.39 28.98 24.34
N LEU A 302 -33.76 29.06 25.61
CA LEU A 302 -34.84 28.26 26.18
C LEU A 302 -36.23 28.86 25.86
N ALA A 303 -36.33 30.19 25.83
CA ALA A 303 -37.58 30.91 25.58
C ALA A 303 -37.96 31.00 24.10
N PHE A 304 -36.98 31.15 23.20
CA PHE A 304 -37.23 31.47 21.78
C PHE A 304 -36.65 30.42 20.83
N ALA A 305 -37.52 29.59 20.25
CA ALA A 305 -37.13 28.52 19.32
C ALA A 305 -36.33 29.02 18.11
N GLY A 306 -36.69 30.18 17.53
CA GLY A 306 -35.97 30.76 16.40
C GLY A 306 -34.52 31.14 16.72
N PHE A 307 -34.25 31.62 17.93
CA PHE A 307 -32.89 31.92 18.40
C PHE A 307 -32.11 30.64 18.68
N ARG A 308 -32.74 29.68 19.37
CA ARG A 308 -32.19 28.34 19.64
C ARG A 308 -31.75 27.63 18.35
N ASN A 309 -32.60 27.62 17.33
CA ASN A 309 -32.34 26.93 16.07
C ASN A 309 -31.11 27.50 15.34
N LYS A 310 -30.91 28.82 15.37
CA LYS A 310 -29.71 29.45 14.78
C LYS A 310 -28.42 28.98 15.47
N ILE A 311 -28.43 28.88 16.80
CA ILE A 311 -27.26 28.41 17.56
C ILE A 311 -27.03 26.92 17.33
N MET A 312 -28.09 26.11 17.30
CA MET A 312 -28.01 24.68 17.01
C MET A 312 -27.42 24.44 15.62
N HIS A 313 -27.86 25.21 14.62
CA HIS A 313 -27.33 25.12 13.26
C HIS A 313 -25.85 25.51 13.18
N MET A 314 -25.44 26.59 13.87
CA MET A 314 -24.02 26.94 13.95
C MET A 314 -23.17 25.83 14.60
N LYS A 315 -23.67 25.20 15.67
CA LYS A 315 -23.01 24.05 16.31
C LYS A 315 -22.85 22.89 15.33
N GLN A 316 -23.90 22.54 14.59
CA GLN A 316 -23.86 21.50 13.55
C GLN A 316 -22.86 21.84 12.44
N ASN A 317 -22.81 23.10 12.01
CA ASN A 317 -21.86 23.55 10.99
C ASN A 317 -20.41 23.40 11.45
N CYS A 318 -20.11 23.70 12.72
CA CYS A 318 -18.77 23.48 13.27
C CYS A 318 -18.38 22.00 13.20
N SER A 319 -19.29 21.09 13.57
CA SER A 319 -19.04 19.65 13.50
C SER A 319 -18.87 19.16 12.06
N ALA A 320 -19.67 19.68 11.13
CA ALA A 320 -19.58 19.36 9.71
C ALA A 320 -18.27 19.87 9.10
N TYR A 321 -17.84 21.09 9.41
CA TYR A 321 -16.57 21.65 8.95
C TYR A 321 -15.37 20.89 9.52
N LYS A 322 -15.41 20.53 10.80
CA LYS A 322 -14.38 19.69 11.43
C LYS A 322 -14.27 18.35 10.69
N LEU A 323 -15.38 17.63 10.52
CA LEU A 323 -15.40 16.36 9.81
C LEU A 323 -14.93 16.50 8.35
N SER A 324 -15.34 17.55 7.65
CA SER A 324 -14.91 17.84 6.28
C SER A 324 -13.40 18.08 6.21
N LEU A 325 -12.85 18.87 7.13
CA LEU A 325 -11.41 19.11 7.23
C LEU A 325 -10.64 17.80 7.49
N MET A 326 -11.10 16.99 8.44
CA MET A 326 -10.48 15.69 8.75
C MET A 326 -10.46 14.77 7.51
N LYS A 327 -11.57 14.68 6.77
CA LYS A 327 -11.64 13.91 5.51
C LYS A 327 -10.70 14.44 4.44
N LYS A 328 -10.61 15.77 4.27
CA LYS A 328 -9.67 16.39 3.32
C LYS A 328 -8.22 16.09 3.69
N LEU A 329 -7.89 16.13 4.98
CA LEU A 329 -6.55 15.76 5.45
C LEU A 329 -6.23 14.29 5.16
N GLY A 330 -7.18 13.38 5.35
CA GLY A 330 -7.02 11.97 4.95
C GLY A 330 -6.69 11.84 3.46
N SER A 331 -7.37 12.60 2.58
CA SER A 331 -7.12 12.56 1.13
C SER A 331 -5.77 13.14 0.69
N LEU A 332 -5.08 13.93 1.53
CA LEU A 332 -3.72 14.39 1.21
C LEU A 332 -2.73 13.22 1.15
N PHE A 333 -2.93 12.21 1.99
CA PHE A 333 -2.11 10.99 1.98
C PHE A 333 -2.36 10.16 0.71
N ASP A 334 -3.61 10.14 0.22
CA ASP A 334 -3.96 9.48 -1.06
C ASP A 334 -3.32 10.21 -2.27
N LEU A 335 -3.24 11.54 -2.22
CA LEU A 335 -2.59 12.36 -3.25
C LEU A 335 -1.09 12.05 -3.36
N GLU A 336 -0.39 12.01 -2.23
CA GLU A 336 1.04 11.69 -2.20
C GLU A 336 1.30 10.27 -2.73
N GLN A 337 0.46 9.30 -2.35
CA GLN A 337 0.53 7.95 -2.88
C GLN A 337 0.31 7.92 -4.40
N TRP A 338 -0.71 8.61 -4.90
CA TRP A 338 -1.02 8.65 -6.33
C TRP A 338 0.11 9.26 -7.16
N PHE A 339 0.71 10.36 -6.68
CA PHE A 339 1.88 10.95 -7.35
C PHE A 339 3.02 9.93 -7.47
N LYS A 340 3.31 9.18 -6.40
CA LYS A 340 4.35 8.15 -6.41
C LYS A 340 4.05 7.01 -7.39
N GLU A 341 2.80 6.56 -7.46
CA GLU A 341 2.36 5.56 -8.42
C GLU A 341 2.60 6.05 -9.86
N LYS A 342 2.18 7.29 -10.16
CA LYS A 342 2.37 7.89 -11.50
C LYS A 342 3.83 8.16 -11.85
N GLU A 343 4.68 8.53 -10.89
CA GLU A 343 6.13 8.63 -11.11
C GLU A 343 6.75 7.28 -11.48
N THR A 344 6.36 6.22 -10.78
CA THR A 344 6.84 4.85 -11.03
C THR A 344 6.36 4.33 -12.39
N GLU A 345 5.10 4.59 -12.74
CA GLU A 345 4.54 4.32 -14.06
C GLU A 345 5.34 5.05 -15.14
N SER A 346 5.61 6.35 -14.96
CA SER A 346 6.40 7.17 -15.87
C SER A 346 7.80 6.59 -16.11
N LEU A 347 8.50 6.16 -15.05
CA LEU A 347 9.83 5.54 -15.20
C LEU A 347 9.79 4.23 -16.00
N THR A 348 8.76 3.41 -15.77
CA THR A 348 8.56 2.15 -16.49
C THR A 348 8.29 2.42 -17.98
N ILE A 349 7.39 3.35 -18.28
CA ILE A 349 7.05 3.75 -19.65
C ILE A 349 8.26 4.37 -20.35
N LYS A 350 9.04 5.23 -19.68
CA LYS A 350 10.28 5.80 -20.24
C LYS A 350 11.27 4.71 -20.67
N SER A 351 11.45 3.67 -19.84
CA SER A 351 12.31 2.53 -20.18
C SER A 351 11.79 1.74 -21.39
N LEU A 352 10.48 1.55 -21.47
CA LEU A 352 9.82 0.86 -22.59
C LEU A 352 9.89 1.68 -23.90
N LEU A 353 9.59 2.97 -23.84
CA LEU A 353 9.67 3.89 -24.97
C LEU A 353 11.09 4.00 -25.52
N ARG A 354 12.11 4.07 -24.65
CA ARG A 354 13.51 4.03 -25.09
C ARG A 354 13.77 2.79 -25.95
N GLN A 355 13.33 1.62 -25.49
CA GLN A 355 13.52 0.37 -26.20
C GLN A 355 12.71 0.23 -27.49
N LEU A 356 11.55 0.90 -27.59
CA LEU A 356 10.76 0.99 -28.81
C LEU A 356 11.42 1.96 -29.82
N ASN A 357 11.89 3.11 -29.36
CA ASN A 357 12.61 4.08 -30.20
C ASN A 357 13.91 3.50 -30.77
N ASP A 358 14.66 2.71 -29.98
CA ASP A 358 15.86 2.01 -30.44
C ASP A 358 15.58 1.04 -31.63
N THR A 359 14.31 0.68 -31.86
CA THR A 359 13.89 -0.18 -32.98
C THR A 359 13.44 0.59 -34.21
N GLY A 360 13.38 1.92 -34.14
CA GLY A 360 12.93 2.81 -35.21
C GLY A 360 11.43 3.15 -35.16
N ALA A 361 10.66 2.54 -34.26
CA ALA A 361 9.27 2.93 -34.02
C ALA A 361 9.20 4.31 -33.37
N LYS A 362 8.22 5.13 -33.80
CA LYS A 362 7.99 6.47 -33.25
C LYS A 362 6.65 6.52 -32.54
N VAL A 363 6.56 7.38 -31.53
CA VAL A 363 5.28 7.73 -30.91
C VAL A 363 4.47 8.52 -31.92
N GLU A 364 3.26 8.07 -32.20
CA GLU A 364 2.32 8.72 -33.10
C GLU A 364 0.99 8.94 -32.38
N GLU A 365 0.50 10.18 -32.41
CA GLU A 365 -0.81 10.55 -31.87
C GLU A 365 -1.86 10.68 -32.98
N ASN A 366 -1.46 10.95 -34.22
CA ASN A 366 -2.37 11.11 -35.35
C ASN A 366 -2.35 9.87 -36.27
N LEU A 367 -3.06 8.82 -35.85
CA LEU A 367 -3.12 7.58 -36.61
C LEU A 367 -3.76 7.76 -38.00
N ASP A 368 -4.76 8.64 -38.12
CA ASP A 368 -5.53 8.84 -39.35
C ASP A 368 -4.63 9.34 -40.50
N GLU A 369 -3.67 10.22 -40.20
CA GLU A 369 -2.71 10.71 -41.19
C GLU A 369 -1.82 9.58 -41.74
N ILE A 370 -1.41 8.63 -40.88
CA ILE A 370 -0.61 7.48 -41.32
C ILE A 370 -1.43 6.51 -42.16
N LEU A 371 -2.69 6.26 -41.79
CA LEU A 371 -3.56 5.31 -42.50
C LEU A 371 -3.97 5.83 -43.89
N MET A 372 -3.96 7.15 -44.11
CA MET A 372 -4.25 7.78 -45.41
C MET A 372 -3.05 7.81 -46.37
N ASP A 373 -1.84 7.47 -45.91
CA ASP A 373 -0.64 7.41 -46.74
C ASP A 373 -0.68 6.17 -47.66
N LEU A 374 -0.81 6.40 -48.97
CA LEU A 374 -0.93 5.35 -49.97
C LEU A 374 0.32 4.47 -50.09
N ASP A 375 1.47 4.91 -49.57
CA ASP A 375 2.70 4.10 -49.52
C ASP A 375 2.72 3.15 -48.30
N VAL A 376 1.69 3.20 -47.45
CA VAL A 376 1.53 2.38 -46.25
C VAL A 376 0.41 1.35 -46.45
N GLU A 377 0.78 0.08 -46.43
CA GLU A 377 -0.16 -1.02 -46.55
C GLU A 377 -0.62 -1.50 -45.16
N ASN A 378 0.33 -1.63 -44.23
CA ASN A 378 0.06 -2.13 -42.88
C ASN A 378 0.64 -1.20 -41.82
N VAL A 379 -0.09 -1.02 -40.71
CA VAL A 379 0.42 -0.33 -39.53
C VAL A 379 0.40 -1.28 -38.34
N VAL A 380 1.56 -1.45 -37.71
CA VAL A 380 1.72 -2.22 -36.48
C VAL A 380 1.96 -1.24 -35.34
N SER A 381 0.99 -1.16 -34.42
CA SER A 381 1.05 -0.25 -33.28
C SER A 381 1.33 -1.01 -31.99
N TYR A 382 2.37 -0.60 -31.26
CA TYR A 382 2.48 -0.93 -29.85
C TYR A 382 1.57 0.03 -29.08
N THR A 383 0.41 -0.44 -28.63
CA THR A 383 -0.64 0.42 -28.08
C THR A 383 -0.73 0.28 -26.56
N PHE A 384 -0.99 1.39 -25.87
CA PHE A 384 -1.35 1.46 -24.46
C PHE A 384 -2.85 1.81 -24.31
N PRO A 385 -3.76 0.82 -24.23
CA PRO A 385 -5.20 1.10 -24.17
C PRO A 385 -5.66 1.72 -22.86
N SER A 386 -4.88 1.52 -21.80
CA SER A 386 -5.26 1.87 -20.44
C SER A 386 -4.92 3.31 -20.03
N PHE A 387 -4.18 4.07 -20.84
CA PHE A 387 -3.80 5.45 -20.48
C PHE A 387 -4.98 6.43 -20.53
N GLU A 388 -6.03 6.07 -21.27
CA GLU A 388 -7.25 6.88 -21.40
C GLU A 388 -8.35 6.46 -20.42
N TRP A 389 -8.10 5.45 -19.57
CA TRP A 389 -9.07 5.01 -18.56
C TRP A 389 -9.23 6.05 -17.43
N PRO A 390 -10.44 6.21 -16.88
CA PRO A 390 -10.66 7.09 -15.74
C PRO A 390 -9.81 6.70 -14.53
N ASP A 391 -9.10 7.67 -13.96
CA ASP A 391 -8.32 7.45 -12.74
C ASP A 391 -9.22 7.43 -11.49
N VAL A 392 -9.02 6.45 -10.61
CA VAL A 392 -9.84 6.25 -9.40
C VAL A 392 -9.72 7.41 -8.42
N LEU A 393 -8.51 7.95 -8.20
CA LEU A 393 -8.34 9.08 -7.29
C LEU A 393 -8.95 10.34 -7.91
N LEU A 394 -8.71 10.60 -9.19
CA LEU A 394 -9.31 11.76 -9.87
C LEU A 394 -10.84 11.69 -9.87
N SER A 395 -11.41 10.49 -10.04
CA SER A 395 -12.86 10.27 -9.97
C SER A 395 -13.41 10.53 -8.56
N LYS A 396 -12.73 10.02 -7.51
CA LYS A 396 -13.08 10.32 -6.11
C LYS A 396 -12.98 11.80 -5.80
N GLN A 397 -11.94 12.49 -6.28
CA GLN A 397 -11.76 13.93 -6.11
C GLN A 397 -12.84 14.73 -6.83
N LYS A 398 -13.21 14.35 -8.06
CA LYS A 398 -14.30 14.98 -8.80
C LYS A 398 -15.63 14.86 -8.04
N ALA A 399 -15.94 13.66 -7.54
CA ALA A 399 -17.13 13.43 -6.70
C ALA A 399 -17.10 14.23 -5.39
N PHE A 400 -15.92 14.32 -4.77
CA PHE A 400 -15.73 15.08 -3.53
C PHE A 400 -15.87 16.60 -3.74
N LEU A 401 -15.33 17.13 -4.83
CA LEU A 401 -15.47 18.54 -5.19
C LEU A 401 -16.91 18.87 -5.59
N SER A 402 -17.63 17.96 -6.26
CA SER A 402 -19.04 18.16 -6.58
C SER A 402 -19.96 18.10 -5.34
N LEU A 403 -19.62 17.32 -4.32
CA LEU A 403 -20.34 17.31 -3.02
C LEU A 403 -20.27 18.66 -2.30
N SER A 404 -19.29 19.51 -2.62
CA SER A 404 -19.24 20.89 -2.11
C SER A 404 -20.12 21.88 -2.89
N ALA A 405 -20.79 21.43 -3.97
CA ALA A 405 -21.57 22.27 -4.88
C ALA A 405 -23.10 22.08 -4.80
N GLN A 406 -23.65 20.99 -4.23
CA GLN A 406 -25.10 20.88 -3.94
C GLN A 406 -25.43 19.60 -3.14
N ASP A 407 -26.36 19.74 -2.18
CA ASP A 407 -27.23 18.64 -1.72
C ASP A 407 -27.99 18.12 -2.94
N ASN A 408 -27.72 16.88 -3.36
CA ASN A 408 -28.70 15.93 -3.89
C ASN A 408 -28.03 14.58 -4.19
N ASN A 409 -28.76 13.52 -3.85
CA ASN A 409 -28.44 12.15 -4.19
C ASN A 409 -28.25 12.01 -5.71
N ASP A 410 -27.08 11.55 -6.14
CA ASP A 410 -26.99 10.68 -7.29
C ASP A 410 -25.86 9.66 -7.09
N GLY A 411 -26.28 8.42 -6.89
CA GLY A 411 -25.40 7.28 -6.69
C GLY A 411 -24.92 6.76 -8.03
N ASN A 412 -23.82 7.31 -8.54
CA ASN A 412 -23.02 6.65 -9.55
C ASN A 412 -21.59 6.53 -9.02
N ALA A 413 -21.38 5.50 -8.21
CA ALA A 413 -20.03 5.05 -7.89
C ALA A 413 -19.36 4.57 -9.19
N PRO A 414 -18.13 4.99 -9.51
CA PRO A 414 -17.38 4.45 -10.63
C PRO A 414 -17.20 2.94 -10.46
N ASP A 415 -17.27 2.21 -11.56
CA ASP A 415 -17.06 0.76 -11.61
C ASP A 415 -15.66 0.42 -11.03
N PRO A 416 -15.53 -0.47 -10.02
CA PRO A 416 -14.27 -0.68 -9.29
C PRO A 416 -13.15 -1.36 -10.09
N GLU A 417 -13.41 -1.85 -11.30
CA GLU A 417 -12.57 -2.91 -11.92
C GLU A 417 -11.45 -2.41 -12.84
N GLN A 418 -11.23 -1.11 -13.00
CA GLN A 418 -10.23 -0.58 -13.96
C GLN A 418 -9.10 0.21 -13.28
N ASN A 419 -8.34 -0.46 -12.43
CA ASN A 419 -7.10 0.11 -11.87
C ASN A 419 -5.90 -0.14 -12.80
N THR A 420 -5.20 0.93 -13.16
CA THR A 420 -4.06 0.96 -14.10
C THR A 420 -2.70 0.58 -13.49
N VAL A 421 -2.70 0.02 -12.27
CA VAL A 421 -1.47 -0.27 -11.53
C VAL A 421 -0.58 -1.25 -12.30
N PHE A 422 0.67 -0.85 -12.61
CA PHE A 422 1.68 -1.72 -13.23
C PHE A 422 2.24 -2.78 -12.27
N THR A 423 1.40 -3.76 -11.94
CA THR A 423 1.79 -4.96 -11.19
C THR A 423 2.91 -5.75 -11.91
N PRO A 424 3.65 -6.63 -11.21
CA PRO A 424 4.67 -7.47 -11.85
C PRO A 424 4.17 -8.25 -13.07
N ASN A 425 2.93 -8.78 -13.01
CA ASN A 425 2.31 -9.50 -14.13
C ASN A 425 2.05 -8.60 -15.35
N VAL A 426 1.63 -7.36 -15.12
CA VAL A 426 1.45 -6.36 -16.17
C VAL A 426 2.79 -6.02 -16.82
N LYS A 427 3.84 -5.78 -16.03
CA LYS A 427 5.21 -5.52 -16.53
C LYS A 427 5.74 -6.70 -17.37
N MET A 428 5.49 -7.94 -16.94
CA MET A 428 5.85 -9.14 -17.72
C MET A 428 5.10 -9.21 -19.05
N THR A 429 3.82 -8.85 -19.06
CA THR A 429 3.01 -8.77 -20.29
C THR A 429 3.56 -7.73 -21.26
N MET A 430 3.88 -6.52 -20.77
CA MET A 430 4.53 -5.48 -21.57
C MET A 430 5.85 -5.96 -22.15
N ARG A 431 6.70 -6.62 -21.36
CA ARG A 431 7.98 -7.17 -21.82
C ARG A 431 7.80 -8.23 -22.91
N ARG A 432 6.78 -9.09 -22.78
CA ARG A 432 6.44 -10.10 -23.79
C ARG A 432 6.01 -9.43 -25.09
N ASN A 433 5.10 -8.46 -25.01
CA ASN A 433 4.64 -7.70 -26.17
C ASN A 433 5.81 -6.95 -26.84
N LEU A 434 6.70 -6.33 -26.07
CA LEU A 434 7.88 -5.65 -26.61
C LEU A 434 8.77 -6.60 -27.38
N THR A 435 8.94 -7.83 -26.88
CA THR A 435 9.74 -8.87 -27.54
C THR A 435 9.10 -9.28 -28.87
N ILE A 436 7.79 -9.49 -28.89
CA ILE A 436 7.03 -9.82 -30.11
C ILE A 436 7.15 -8.66 -31.11
N PHE A 437 6.95 -7.42 -30.67
CA PHE A 437 7.04 -6.23 -31.51
C PHE A 437 8.44 -6.05 -32.11
N LYS A 438 9.49 -6.23 -31.31
CA LYS A 438 10.90 -6.22 -31.78
C LYS A 438 11.17 -7.30 -32.83
N ASN A 439 10.59 -8.49 -32.63
CA ASN A 439 10.74 -9.59 -33.57
C ASN A 439 9.97 -9.32 -34.86
N LEU A 440 8.77 -8.73 -34.79
CA LEU A 440 8.01 -8.30 -35.97
C LEU A 440 8.80 -7.30 -36.82
N ILE A 441 9.42 -6.29 -36.20
CA ILE A 441 10.26 -5.33 -36.93
C ILE A 441 11.42 -6.04 -37.65
N LYS A 442 12.02 -7.06 -37.02
CA LYS A 442 13.15 -7.80 -37.57
C LYS A 442 12.76 -8.80 -38.66
N SER A 443 11.62 -9.47 -38.52
CA SER A 443 11.14 -10.48 -39.46
C SER A 443 10.43 -9.87 -40.66
N ASN A 444 9.90 -8.65 -40.50
CA ASN A 444 9.15 -7.98 -41.53
C ASN A 444 10.03 -7.67 -42.75
N THR A 445 9.71 -8.31 -43.87
CA THR A 445 10.32 -8.03 -45.18
C THR A 445 9.54 -7.00 -45.99
N CYS A 446 8.37 -6.57 -45.51
CA CYS A 446 7.47 -5.68 -46.22
C CYS A 446 7.79 -4.20 -45.95
N LYS A 447 8.25 -3.46 -46.97
CA LYS A 447 8.64 -2.05 -46.84
C LYS A 447 7.45 -1.09 -46.65
N SER A 448 6.23 -1.49 -47.04
CA SER A 448 4.99 -0.74 -46.85
C SER A 448 4.39 -0.91 -45.45
N THR A 449 5.05 -1.63 -44.53
CA THR A 449 4.61 -1.77 -43.14
C THR A 449 5.29 -0.74 -42.24
N LYS A 450 4.49 0.13 -41.59
CA LYS A 450 4.97 1.10 -40.60
C LYS A 450 4.79 0.58 -39.17
N PHE A 451 5.76 0.89 -38.31
CA PHE A 451 5.75 0.52 -36.89
C PHE A 451 5.68 1.77 -36.03
N ILE A 452 4.69 1.83 -35.14
CA ILE A 452 4.42 3.00 -34.30
C ILE A 452 4.17 2.61 -32.84
N VAL A 453 4.14 3.62 -31.99
CA VAL A 453 3.72 3.53 -30.59
C VAL A 453 2.58 4.52 -30.37
N ALA A 454 1.47 4.10 -29.77
CA ALA A 454 0.29 4.96 -29.59
C ALA A 454 -0.44 4.70 -28.27
N SER A 455 -1.32 5.62 -27.87
CA SER A 455 -2.43 5.34 -26.95
C SER A 455 -3.76 5.37 -27.72
N LYS A 456 -4.68 4.47 -27.36
CA LYS A 456 -6.04 4.47 -27.90
C LYS A 456 -6.94 3.73 -26.94
N GLU A 457 -7.97 4.38 -26.41
CA GLU A 457 -8.93 3.73 -25.51
C GLU A 457 -9.57 2.51 -26.20
N MET A 458 -9.42 1.34 -25.58
CA MET A 458 -10.16 0.13 -25.94
C MET A 458 -10.54 -0.63 -24.68
N LYS A 459 -11.83 -0.94 -24.55
CA LYS A 459 -12.35 -1.73 -23.44
C LYS A 459 -11.92 -3.19 -23.57
N ASN A 460 -11.72 -3.86 -22.43
CA ASN A 460 -11.37 -5.28 -22.33
C ASN A 460 -10.02 -5.71 -22.93
N LEU A 461 -9.13 -4.75 -23.22
CA LEU A 461 -7.76 -5.06 -23.63
C LEU A 461 -6.77 -4.97 -22.45
N PRO A 462 -5.69 -5.75 -22.47
CA PRO A 462 -4.62 -5.64 -21.50
C PRO A 462 -3.94 -4.27 -21.57
N VAL A 463 -3.26 -3.88 -20.48
CA VAL A 463 -2.55 -2.60 -20.29
C VAL A 463 -1.61 -2.22 -21.45
N SER A 464 -1.09 -3.22 -22.18
CA SER A 464 -0.47 -3.01 -23.50
C SER A 464 -0.86 -4.14 -24.44
N CYS A 465 -0.93 -3.84 -25.72
CA CYS A 465 -1.16 -4.82 -26.78
C CYS A 465 -0.43 -4.40 -28.07
N ILE A 466 -0.41 -5.30 -29.05
CA ILE A 466 0.04 -4.99 -30.41
C ILE A 466 -1.20 -5.00 -31.29
N LEU A 467 -1.48 -3.86 -31.91
CA LEU A 467 -2.57 -3.69 -32.85
C LEU A 467 -2.04 -3.72 -34.28
N LEU A 468 -2.81 -4.36 -35.16
CA LEU A 468 -2.52 -4.47 -36.58
C LEU A 468 -3.68 -3.86 -37.37
N TYR A 469 -3.34 -2.88 -38.20
CA TYR A 469 -4.20 -2.26 -39.19
C TYR A 469 -3.74 -2.74 -40.57
N GLU A 470 -4.62 -3.42 -41.30
CA GLU A 470 -4.31 -4.02 -42.60
C GLU A 470 -5.01 -3.22 -43.71
N ASN A 471 -4.29 -3.00 -44.82
CA ASN A 471 -4.80 -2.37 -46.04
C ASN A 471 -5.49 -1.02 -45.81
N GLY A 472 -4.92 -0.17 -44.94
CA GLY A 472 -5.47 1.16 -44.63
C GLY A 472 -6.78 1.15 -43.83
N SER A 473 -7.21 0.00 -43.28
CA SER A 473 -8.40 -0.08 -42.42
C SER A 473 -8.21 0.68 -41.10
N GLU A 474 -9.26 1.36 -40.63
CA GLU A 474 -9.31 1.96 -39.28
C GLU A 474 -9.63 0.93 -38.18
N GLU A 475 -10.17 -0.24 -38.56
CA GLU A 475 -10.47 -1.34 -37.65
C GLU A 475 -9.19 -2.13 -37.35
N ALA A 476 -8.73 -2.02 -36.11
CA ALA A 476 -7.54 -2.71 -35.64
C ALA A 476 -7.88 -4.12 -35.15
N THR A 477 -7.00 -5.09 -35.44
CA THR A 477 -7.05 -6.41 -34.82
C THR A 477 -5.90 -6.59 -33.82
N CYS A 478 -6.14 -7.35 -32.74
CA CYS A 478 -5.06 -7.70 -31.82
C CYS A 478 -4.13 -8.74 -32.46
N PHE A 479 -2.87 -8.39 -32.65
CA PHE A 479 -1.87 -9.31 -33.16
C PHE A 479 -1.63 -10.44 -32.16
N THR A 480 -1.82 -11.68 -32.62
CA THR A 480 -1.56 -12.90 -31.85
C THR A 480 -0.48 -13.71 -32.56
N PRO A 481 0.72 -13.91 -31.97
CA PRO A 481 1.75 -14.71 -32.60
C PRO A 481 1.36 -16.20 -32.64
N PRO A 482 1.86 -16.98 -33.61
CA PRO A 482 1.77 -18.43 -33.60
C PRO A 482 2.34 -19.02 -32.29
N LEU A 483 1.73 -20.10 -31.81
CA LEU A 483 2.30 -20.89 -30.71
C LEU A 483 3.52 -21.66 -31.21
N LYS A 484 4.49 -21.89 -30.32
CA LYS A 484 5.66 -22.71 -30.62
C LYS A 484 5.19 -24.10 -31.08
N PRO A 485 5.51 -24.54 -32.32
CA PRO A 485 5.09 -25.85 -32.79
C PRO A 485 5.86 -26.94 -32.05
N SER A 486 5.21 -28.10 -31.87
CA SER A 486 5.88 -29.29 -31.36
C SER A 486 6.97 -29.76 -32.31
N CYS A 487 7.99 -30.43 -31.76
CA CYS A 487 9.03 -31.05 -32.59
C CYS A 487 8.40 -32.09 -33.54
N PRO A 488 8.86 -32.17 -34.79
CA PRO A 488 8.42 -33.22 -35.70
C PRO A 488 8.86 -34.59 -35.14
N VAL A 489 8.02 -35.61 -35.30
CA VAL A 489 8.29 -36.97 -34.80
C VAL A 489 8.73 -37.84 -35.97
N ILE A 490 9.85 -38.54 -35.83
CA ILE A 490 10.35 -39.45 -36.88
C ILE A 490 9.48 -40.69 -36.92
N GLU A 491 8.88 -40.98 -38.08
CA GLU A 491 8.13 -42.21 -38.31
C GLU A 491 8.98 -43.25 -39.01
N GLN A 492 9.75 -42.85 -40.03
CA GLN A 492 10.58 -43.76 -40.83
C GLN A 492 11.87 -43.08 -41.29
N ILE A 493 12.95 -43.85 -41.37
CA ILE A 493 14.26 -43.44 -41.89
C ILE A 493 14.72 -44.48 -42.91
N THR A 494 15.12 -44.02 -44.10
CA THR A 494 15.83 -44.82 -45.11
C THR A 494 17.19 -44.20 -45.40
N SER A 495 17.92 -44.73 -46.39
CA SER A 495 19.21 -44.17 -46.81
C SER A 495 19.10 -42.81 -47.48
N ASP A 496 17.92 -42.45 -48.00
CA ASP A 496 17.70 -41.27 -48.83
C ASP A 496 16.46 -40.46 -48.43
N ARG A 497 15.66 -40.94 -47.46
CA ARG A 497 14.41 -40.32 -47.04
C ARG A 497 14.20 -40.38 -45.53
N VAL A 498 13.49 -39.37 -45.01
CA VAL A 498 12.99 -39.35 -43.63
C VAL A 498 11.53 -38.94 -43.65
N VAL A 499 10.66 -39.76 -43.07
CA VAL A 499 9.22 -39.47 -42.91
C VAL A 499 8.99 -38.92 -41.51
N LEU A 500 8.40 -37.74 -41.44
CA LEU A 500 8.18 -36.99 -40.19
C LEU A 500 6.70 -36.70 -40.01
N LYS A 501 6.19 -36.98 -38.82
CA LYS A 501 4.87 -36.55 -38.37
C LYS A 501 4.95 -35.13 -37.81
N VAL A 502 4.07 -34.26 -38.28
CA VAL A 502 3.96 -32.86 -37.83
C VAL A 502 2.63 -32.66 -37.09
N SER A 503 2.66 -31.83 -36.05
CA SER A 503 1.46 -31.54 -35.24
C SER A 503 0.54 -30.54 -35.95
N SER A 504 -0.75 -30.55 -35.58
CA SER A 504 -1.71 -29.55 -36.03
C SER A 504 -1.30 -28.15 -35.56
N SER A 505 -1.47 -27.15 -36.43
CA SER A 505 -1.13 -25.76 -36.13
C SER A 505 -2.21 -25.06 -35.31
N CYS A 506 -1.84 -23.98 -34.61
CA CYS A 506 -2.81 -23.15 -33.88
C CYS A 506 -3.52 -22.16 -34.84
N PRO A 507 -4.65 -21.55 -34.43
CA PRO A 507 -5.40 -20.62 -35.29
C PRO A 507 -4.59 -19.43 -35.83
N ALA A 508 -3.58 -18.97 -35.09
CA ALA A 508 -2.69 -17.89 -35.51
C ALA A 508 -1.62 -18.29 -36.56
N THR A 509 -1.51 -19.58 -36.90
CA THR A 509 -0.56 -20.05 -37.92
C THR A 509 -1.21 -20.02 -39.30
N GLU A 510 -0.68 -19.21 -40.19
CA GLU A 510 -1.12 -19.14 -41.59
C GLU A 510 -0.43 -20.21 -42.44
N LYS A 511 0.83 -20.53 -42.12
CA LYS A 511 1.61 -21.53 -42.84
C LYS A 511 2.52 -22.31 -41.91
N LEU A 512 2.53 -23.64 -42.05
CA LEU A 512 3.46 -24.52 -41.37
C LEU A 512 4.54 -24.99 -42.35
N SER A 513 5.81 -24.90 -41.97
CA SER A 513 6.95 -25.30 -42.83
C SER A 513 7.93 -26.17 -42.05
N LEU A 514 8.46 -27.21 -42.69
CA LEU A 514 9.52 -28.04 -42.15
C LEU A 514 10.87 -27.51 -42.66
N LEU A 515 11.81 -27.28 -41.74
CA LEU A 515 13.15 -26.81 -42.05
C LEU A 515 14.15 -27.92 -41.73
N TYR A 516 15.07 -28.18 -42.65
CA TYR A 516 16.12 -29.17 -42.45
C TYR A 516 17.46 -28.72 -43.03
N LYS A 517 18.56 -29.16 -42.41
CA LYS A 517 19.92 -28.96 -42.92
C LYS A 517 20.84 -30.10 -42.49
N MET A 518 21.88 -30.36 -43.27
CA MET A 518 22.99 -31.18 -42.79
C MET A 518 23.64 -30.47 -41.62
N LYS A 519 24.04 -31.22 -40.58
CA LYS A 519 24.60 -30.64 -39.35
C LYS A 519 25.78 -29.69 -39.60
N GLU A 520 26.62 -30.02 -40.59
CA GLU A 520 27.81 -29.25 -40.96
C GLU A 520 27.51 -28.03 -41.85
N VAL A 521 26.27 -27.86 -42.33
CA VAL A 521 25.86 -26.80 -43.25
C VAL A 521 25.10 -25.70 -42.49
N LYS A 522 25.32 -24.43 -42.86
CA LYS A 522 24.69 -23.26 -42.19
C LYS A 522 23.30 -22.89 -42.74
N GLY A 523 22.97 -23.23 -43.99
CA GLY A 523 21.70 -22.87 -44.63
C GLY A 523 20.60 -23.91 -44.40
N TRP A 524 19.42 -23.45 -43.93
CA TRP A 524 18.23 -24.29 -43.84
C TRP A 524 17.55 -24.43 -45.21
N LYS A 525 17.12 -25.65 -45.55
CA LYS A 525 16.18 -25.93 -46.64
C LYS A 525 14.76 -25.92 -46.08
N TYR A 526 13.80 -25.51 -46.90
CA TYR A 526 12.40 -25.34 -46.51
C TYR A 526 11.50 -26.28 -47.32
N GLN A 527 10.55 -26.91 -46.65
CA GLN A 527 9.48 -27.68 -47.29
C GLN A 527 8.15 -27.27 -46.66
N SER A 528 7.22 -26.79 -47.48
CA SER A 528 5.89 -26.39 -47.00
C SER A 528 5.08 -27.61 -46.58
N VAL A 529 4.35 -27.51 -45.48
CA VAL A 529 3.36 -28.50 -45.06
C VAL A 529 2.01 -28.08 -45.60
N LEU A 530 1.30 -28.97 -46.31
CA LEU A 530 -0.04 -28.65 -46.81
C LEU A 530 -1.05 -28.65 -45.66
N GLN A 531 -2.11 -27.86 -45.79
CA GLN A 531 -3.15 -27.75 -44.79
C GLN A 531 -3.83 -29.12 -44.58
N GLY A 532 -3.91 -29.59 -43.34
CA GLY A 532 -4.47 -30.91 -42.98
C GLY A 532 -3.51 -32.09 -43.13
N GLN A 533 -2.28 -31.87 -43.62
CA GLN A 533 -1.27 -32.91 -43.76
C GLN A 533 -0.60 -33.20 -42.40
N SER A 534 -0.62 -34.47 -41.97
CA SER A 534 -0.02 -34.91 -40.70
C SER A 534 1.37 -35.51 -40.85
N THR A 535 1.78 -35.88 -42.06
CA THR A 535 3.08 -36.51 -42.37
C THR A 535 3.75 -35.84 -43.56
N VAL A 536 5.04 -35.56 -43.42
CA VAL A 536 5.89 -34.90 -44.43
C VAL A 536 7.10 -35.81 -44.69
N THR A 537 7.40 -36.05 -45.96
CA THR A 537 8.57 -36.85 -46.35
C THR A 537 9.66 -35.93 -46.88
N LEU A 538 10.82 -35.95 -46.23
CA LEU A 538 12.06 -35.39 -46.74
C LEU A 538 12.68 -36.40 -47.71
N THR A 539 12.99 -35.97 -48.94
CA THR A 539 13.62 -36.82 -49.97
C THR A 539 14.99 -36.30 -50.37
N ASP A 540 15.73 -37.09 -51.15
CA ASP A 540 17.03 -36.73 -51.73
C ASP A 540 18.07 -36.39 -50.67
N LEU A 541 18.00 -37.10 -49.54
CA LEU A 541 18.97 -37.01 -48.46
C LEU A 541 20.21 -37.85 -48.76
N ARG A 542 21.37 -37.42 -48.27
CA ARG A 542 22.60 -38.19 -48.39
C ARG A 542 22.56 -39.36 -47.40
N PRO A 543 22.94 -40.58 -47.82
CA PRO A 543 23.11 -41.71 -46.92
C PRO A 543 24.17 -41.44 -45.84
N ASP A 544 24.02 -42.09 -44.69
CA ASP A 544 24.98 -42.02 -43.57
C ASP A 544 25.32 -40.58 -43.16
N THR A 545 24.32 -39.69 -43.16
CA THR A 545 24.50 -38.26 -42.89
C THR A 545 23.55 -37.78 -41.79
N GLU A 546 24.09 -37.00 -40.85
CA GLU A 546 23.30 -36.41 -39.77
C GLU A 546 22.66 -35.08 -40.20
N TYR A 547 21.35 -34.98 -39.99
CA TYR A 547 20.51 -33.84 -40.30
C TYR A 547 19.91 -33.24 -39.03
N GLU A 548 19.84 -31.92 -39.01
CA GLU A 548 19.04 -31.15 -38.06
C GLU A 548 17.72 -30.79 -38.71
N VAL A 549 16.61 -31.03 -38.00
CA VAL A 549 15.25 -30.78 -38.50
C VAL A 549 14.44 -30.03 -37.44
N LYS A 550 13.62 -29.06 -37.87
CA LYS A 550 12.68 -28.33 -37.03
C LYS A 550 11.43 -27.95 -37.81
N CYS A 551 10.36 -27.61 -37.10
CA CYS A 551 9.13 -27.09 -37.67
C CYS A 551 9.04 -25.58 -37.42
N ALA A 552 8.58 -24.80 -38.39
CA ALA A 552 8.32 -23.37 -38.26
C ALA A 552 6.84 -23.10 -38.50
N ALA A 553 6.18 -22.48 -37.53
CA ALA A 553 4.84 -21.92 -37.67
C ALA A 553 4.97 -20.44 -38.06
N VAL A 554 4.49 -20.08 -39.24
CA VAL A 554 4.50 -18.73 -39.78
C VAL A 554 3.07 -18.16 -39.67
N GLY A 555 2.95 -16.99 -39.06
CA GLY A 555 1.69 -16.24 -38.96
C GLY A 555 1.75 -14.94 -39.76
N LYS A 556 0.82 -14.04 -39.43
CA LYS A 556 0.71 -12.70 -40.03
C LYS A 556 2.05 -11.96 -40.06
N LEU A 557 2.26 -11.15 -41.11
CA LEU A 557 3.47 -10.36 -41.34
C LEU A 557 4.76 -11.19 -41.31
N ASP A 558 4.70 -12.43 -41.81
CA ASP A 558 5.80 -13.39 -41.85
C ASP A 558 6.44 -13.69 -40.47
N TYR A 559 5.71 -13.44 -39.39
CA TYR A 559 6.20 -13.73 -38.04
C TYR A 559 6.29 -15.24 -37.84
N SER A 560 7.51 -15.74 -37.61
CA SER A 560 7.78 -17.17 -37.50
C SER A 560 8.23 -17.59 -36.10
N VAL A 561 7.74 -18.75 -35.66
CA VAL A 561 8.15 -19.41 -34.41
C VAL A 561 8.57 -20.84 -34.71
N ASP A 562 9.77 -21.19 -34.27
CA ASP A 562 10.39 -22.49 -34.54
C ASP A 562 10.22 -23.46 -33.35
N SER A 563 10.05 -24.75 -33.66
CA SER A 563 10.20 -25.84 -32.70
C SER A 563 11.66 -25.98 -32.25
N ASP A 564 11.89 -26.80 -31.23
CA ASP A 564 13.26 -27.25 -30.96
C ASP A 564 13.78 -28.10 -32.12
N VAL A 565 15.11 -28.13 -32.25
CA VAL A 565 15.80 -28.87 -33.30
C VAL A 565 15.92 -30.33 -32.88
N ILE A 566 15.45 -31.24 -33.73
CA ILE A 566 15.72 -32.67 -33.61
C ILE A 566 16.87 -33.06 -34.53
N ARG A 567 17.53 -34.18 -34.22
CA ARG A 567 18.60 -34.75 -35.03
C ARG A 567 18.18 -36.11 -35.57
N VAL A 568 18.48 -36.35 -36.84
CA VAL A 568 18.18 -37.62 -37.52
C VAL A 568 19.37 -38.02 -38.40
N THR A 569 19.74 -39.29 -38.40
CA THR A 569 20.82 -39.82 -39.25
C THR A 569 20.22 -40.79 -40.25
N THR A 570 20.45 -40.56 -41.54
CA THR A 570 20.00 -41.46 -42.61
C THR A 570 20.79 -42.77 -42.60
N HIS A 571 20.18 -43.86 -43.05
CA HIS A 571 20.87 -45.15 -43.08
C HIS A 571 21.99 -45.18 -44.15
N PRO A 572 23.03 -45.99 -43.99
CA PRO A 572 23.99 -46.25 -45.07
C PRO A 572 23.32 -47.02 -46.21
N VAL A 573 23.80 -46.85 -47.45
CA VAL A 573 23.32 -47.63 -48.60
C VAL A 573 23.70 -49.09 -48.40
N ALA A 574 22.71 -49.99 -48.49
CA ALA A 574 22.97 -51.43 -48.43
C ALA A 574 23.95 -51.83 -49.55
N LYS A 575 25.18 -52.23 -49.17
CA LYS A 575 26.12 -52.87 -50.10
C LYS A 575 25.58 -54.27 -50.39
N TYR A 576 25.06 -54.50 -51.60
CA TYR A 576 24.83 -55.85 -52.09
C TYR A 576 26.17 -56.60 -52.13
N GLN A 577 26.36 -57.55 -51.22
CA GLN A 577 27.35 -58.61 -51.44
C GLN A 577 26.82 -59.49 -52.56
N THR A 578 27.42 -59.37 -53.73
CA THR A 578 27.33 -60.38 -54.79
C THR A 578 27.93 -61.67 -54.24
N ILE A 579 27.09 -62.60 -53.78
CA ILE A 579 27.51 -63.99 -53.56
C ILE A 579 27.69 -64.60 -54.97
N ASN A 580 28.93 -64.65 -55.44
CA ASN A 580 29.29 -65.51 -56.56
C ASN A 580 29.20 -66.96 -56.09
N LEU A 581 28.26 -67.71 -56.68
CA LEU A 581 28.32 -69.17 -56.77
C LEU A 581 29.51 -69.56 -57.66
N LEU A 582 30.42 -70.41 -57.17
CA LEU A 582 31.21 -71.43 -57.88
C LEU A 582 32.27 -72.03 -56.93
N GLN A 583 31.95 -73.12 -56.21
CA GLN A 583 32.28 -74.52 -56.53
C GLN A 583 31.97 -75.42 -55.33
#